data_AF-A0A699UAP7-F1
#
_entry.id   AF-A0A699UAP7-F1
#
_cell.length_a   1.000
_cell.length_b   1.000
_cell.length_c   1.000
_cell.angle_alpha   90.00
_cell.angle_beta   90.00
_cell.angle_gamma   90.00
#
_symmetry.space_group_name_H-M   'P 1'
#
loop_
_entity.id
_entity.type
_entity.pdbx_description
1 polymer ?
#
loop_
_entity_poly.entity_id
_entity_poly.type
_entity_poly.pdbx_seq_one_letter_code
_entity_poly.pdbx_strand_id
1 'polypeptide(L)' 'MCEIFCQFVQKKREEKRIEDEQAAKAQSWKLPVCYDDDDDEESSNSLEDNMH' A
#
# COMPACT_ATOMS: atom_id res chain seq x y z
N MET A 1 -32.79 24.87 -4.00
CA MET A 1 -31.67 24.55 -4.93
C MET A 1 -30.40 24.11 -4.18
N CYS A 2 -30.06 24.70 -3.02
CA CYS A 2 -28.85 24.31 -2.27
C CYS A 2 -28.90 22.91 -1.66
N GLU A 3 -30.04 22.44 -1.14
CA GLU A 3 -30.15 21.14 -0.47
C GLU A 3 -29.84 19.96 -1.42
N ILE A 4 -30.37 20.02 -2.64
CA ILE A 4 -30.15 19.00 -3.68
C ILE A 4 -28.67 18.99 -4.11
N PHE A 5 -28.06 20.16 -4.24
CA PHE A 5 -26.64 20.28 -4.59
C PHE A 5 -25.72 19.75 -3.46
N CYS A 6 -26.01 20.09 -2.21
CA CYS A 6 -25.28 19.56 -1.06
C CYS A 6 -25.39 18.04 -0.98
N GLN A 7 -26.57 17.48 -1.21
CA GLN A 7 -26.81 16.03 -1.20
C GLN A 7 -26.07 15.33 -2.36
N PHE A 8 -26.05 15.95 -3.55
CA PHE A 8 -25.28 15.47 -4.70
C PHE A 8 -23.77 15.46 -4.42
N VAL A 9 -23.23 16.54 -3.84
CA VAL A 9 -21.81 16.63 -3.48
C VAL A 9 -21.43 15.60 -2.42
N GLN A 10 -22.28 15.38 -1.42
CA GLN A 10 -22.06 14.33 -0.42
C GLN A 10 -22.03 12.94 -1.07
N LYS A 11 -23.02 12.64 -1.93
CA LYS A 11 -23.11 11.35 -2.61
C LYS A 11 -21.89 11.09 -3.51
N LYS A 12 -21.45 12.10 -4.28
CA LYS A 12 -20.24 12.03 -5.09
C LYS A 12 -18.97 11.80 -4.26
N ARG A 13 -18.91 12.35 -3.05
CA ARG A 13 -17.77 12.14 -2.13
C ARG A 13 -17.77 10.73 -1.56
N GLU A 14 -18.94 10.19 -1.26
CA GLU A 14 -19.11 8.81 -0.79
C GLU A 14 -18.76 7.81 -1.90
N GLU A 15 -19.25 8.03 -3.12
CA GLU A 15 -18.90 7.22 -4.30
C GLU A 15 -17.39 7.20 -4.55
N LYS A 16 -16.72 8.37 -4.48
CA LYS A 16 -15.25 8.43 -4.59
C LYS A 16 -14.53 7.61 -3.53
N ARG A 17 -14.99 7.64 -2.27
CA ARG A 17 -14.38 6.84 -1.19
C ARG A 17 -14.52 5.34 -1.45
N ILE A 18 -15.65 4.91 -2.01
CA ILE A 18 -15.88 3.50 -2.34
C ILE A 18 -15.01 3.08 -3.53
N GLU A 19 -14.88 3.94 -4.55
CA GLU A 19 -13.99 3.69 -5.69
C GLU A 19 -12.52 3.62 -5.26
N ASP A 20 -12.08 4.56 -4.39
CA ASP A 20 -10.74 4.57 -3.81
C ASP A 20 -10.49 3.33 -2.93
N GLU A 21 -11.47 2.93 -2.09
CA GLU A 21 -11.35 1.72 -1.26
C GLU A 21 -11.35 0.44 -2.11
N GLN A 22 -12.15 0.39 -3.18
CA GLN A 22 -12.16 -0.74 -4.11
C GLN A 22 -10.85 -0.81 -4.91
N ALA A 23 -10.29 0.33 -5.31
CA ALA A 23 -8.99 0.41 -5.96
C ALA A 23 -7.86 0.01 -5.01
N ALA A 24 -7.91 0.48 -3.75
CA ALA A 24 -6.96 0.09 -2.71
C ALA A 24 -7.06 -1.39 -2.36
N LYS A 25 -8.27 -1.97 -2.34
CA LYS A 25 -8.50 -3.41 -2.12
C LYS A 25 -8.08 -4.26 -3.32
N ALA A 26 -8.29 -3.76 -4.54
CA ALA A 26 -7.79 -4.41 -5.75
C ALA A 26 -6.25 -4.33 -5.83
N GLN A 27 -5.66 -3.23 -5.36
CA GLN A 27 -4.22 -3.13 -5.16
C GLN A 27 -3.76 -4.04 -4.03
N SER A 28 -4.45 -4.13 -2.90
CA SER A 28 -4.04 -5.02 -1.80
C SER A 28 -4.16 -6.50 -2.17
N TRP A 29 -5.10 -6.87 -3.05
CA TRP A 29 -5.14 -8.20 -3.66
C TRP A 29 -4.06 -8.42 -4.72
N LYS A 30 -3.55 -7.34 -5.35
CA LYS A 30 -2.45 -7.38 -6.33
C LYS A 30 -1.07 -7.21 -5.72
N LEU A 31 -0.98 -6.74 -4.48
CA LEU A 31 0.21 -6.84 -3.68
C LEU A 31 0.30 -8.31 -3.28
N PRO A 32 1.16 -9.15 -3.91
CA PRO A 32 1.76 -10.20 -3.10
C PRO A 32 2.29 -9.45 -1.88
N VAL A 33 2.04 -9.98 -0.69
CA VAL A 33 2.61 -9.43 0.52
C VAL A 33 4.12 -9.37 0.29
N CYS A 34 4.62 -8.22 -0.16
CA CYS A 34 6.02 -7.91 -0.19
C CYS A 34 6.29 -7.59 1.26
N TYR A 35 6.38 -8.65 2.06
CA TYR A 35 7.41 -8.69 3.05
C TYR A 35 8.68 -8.34 2.28
N ASP A 36 9.11 -7.10 2.45
CA ASP A 36 10.52 -6.78 2.58
C ASP A 36 11.06 -7.75 3.64
N ASP A 37 11.32 -8.99 3.22
CA ASP A 37 12.17 -9.95 3.91
C ASP A 37 13.63 -9.57 3.61
N ASP A 38 13.92 -8.27 3.54
CA ASP A 38 15.26 -7.69 3.56
C ASP A 38 15.62 -7.27 5.00
N ASP A 39 14.99 -7.92 6.00
CA ASP A 39 15.48 -7.99 7.37
C ASP A 39 16.18 -9.36 7.55
N ASP A 40 17.30 -9.52 6.84
CA ASP A 40 18.38 -10.41 7.30
C ASP A 40 19.62 -9.52 7.51
N GLU A 41 19.49 -8.62 8.48
CA GLU A 41 20.63 -8.22 9.30
C GLU A 41 21.15 -9.46 10.06
N GLU A 42 22.05 -10.23 9.44
CA GLU A 42 23.09 -10.97 10.15
C GLU A 42 24.22 -11.30 9.14
N SER A 43 25.35 -10.59 9.20
CA SER A 43 26.50 -11.09 9.96
C SER A 43 26.84 -12.53 9.57
N SER A 44 27.80 -12.69 8.66
CA SER A 44 28.83 -13.74 8.71
C SER A 44 29.78 -13.63 7.51
N ASN A 45 31.06 -13.36 7.81
CA ASN A 45 32.25 -13.59 6.98
C ASN A 45 32.72 -12.46 6.04
N SER A 46 33.11 -11.29 6.58
CA SER A 46 34.15 -10.46 5.95
C SER A 46 35.49 -10.51 6.70
N LEU A 47 35.72 -11.57 7.49
CA LEU A 47 36.96 -11.77 8.27
C LEU A 47 37.76 -13.01 7.84
N GLU A 48 37.51 -13.55 6.65
CA GLU A 48 38.38 -14.54 6.01
C GLU A 48 38.41 -14.11 4.53
N ASP A 49 39.53 -13.64 3.97
CA ASP A 49 40.75 -14.41 3.86
C ASP A 49 41.96 -13.49 3.69
N ASN A 50 42.85 -13.54 4.66
CA ASN A 50 44.21 -13.05 4.55
C ASN A 50 45.12 -14.29 4.46
N MET A 51 45.03 -15.09 3.39
CA MET A 51 45.96 -16.19 3.07
C MET A 51 46.18 -16.41 1.55
N HIS A 52 46.92 -15.53 0.88
CA HIS A 52 48.11 -15.90 0.09
C HIS A 52 48.98 -14.68 -0.27
#